data_AF-A0A1Z4V6B1-F1
#
_entry.id   AF-A0A1Z4V6B1-F1
#
_cell.length_a   1.000
_cell.length_b   1.000
_cell.length_c   1.000
_cell.angle_alpha   90.00
_cell.angle_beta   90.00
_cell.angle_gamma   90.00
#
_symmetry.space_group_name_H-M   'P 1'
#
loop_
_entity.id
_entity.type
_entity.pdbx_description
1 polymer ?
#
loop_
_entity_poly.entity_id
_entity_poly.type
_entity_poly.pdbx_seq_one_letter_code
_entity_poly.pdbx_strand_id
1 'polypeptide(L)'
;MKKVLKSPEPEELKNYKERFSSQFKRWNDLKKNKETLNAIRKTLASDQKGLCAYCEMSIHENNRSVEHFIPCRESTKENNHDLDWQNMLGICRPPGGVEDDHEQNSKLLKYSRCCGHKKDGFIPDGRLLNPLNLPILRLFKFSSKDGEIRPDKKACEDSGIPIENVQFTIDTLELNVQRLKNLRLAVIDEIEKELDDETIDINDLEEKIAAEYFGNGTDNWPRFFTTLRWVLGAGAERHLINISYSEQ
;
A
#
# COMPACT_ATOMS: atom_id res chain seq x y z
N MET A 1 1.12 1.15 -5.75
CA MET A 1 1.90 1.15 -4.50
C MET A 1 2.46 2.55 -4.32
N LYS A 2 2.22 3.17 -3.16
CA LYS A 2 2.86 4.43 -2.76
C LYS A 2 4.02 4.17 -1.80
N LYS A 3 4.93 5.15 -1.69
CA LYS A 3 5.95 5.17 -0.64
C LYS A 3 5.29 5.12 0.73
N VAL A 4 5.78 4.27 1.62
CA VAL A 4 5.33 4.19 3.02
C VAL A 4 6.36 4.92 3.87
N LEU A 5 5.88 5.84 4.70
CA LEU A 5 6.71 6.65 5.58
C LEU A 5 6.44 6.23 7.01
N LYS A 6 7.50 5.76 7.66
CA LYS A 6 7.44 5.17 8.99
C LYS A 6 7.59 6.25 10.03
N SER A 7 6.69 6.27 10.99
CA SER A 7 6.94 6.92 12.27
C SER A 7 8.02 6.14 13.05
N PRO A 8 8.58 6.71 14.13
CA PRO A 8 9.36 5.94 15.09
C PRO A 8 8.62 4.68 15.54
N GLU A 9 9.38 3.63 15.88
CA GLU A 9 8.74 2.39 16.34
C GLU A 9 7.82 2.66 17.55
N PRO A 10 6.64 2.01 17.63
CA PRO A 10 5.74 2.22 18.74
C PRO A 10 6.40 1.79 20.06
N GLU A 11 6.16 2.57 21.11
CA GLU A 11 6.78 2.39 22.43
C GLU A 11 6.50 0.99 23.00
N GLU A 12 5.33 0.40 22.71
CA GLU A 12 4.97 -0.95 23.11
C GLU A 12 5.84 -2.04 22.45
N LEU A 13 6.29 -1.83 21.21
CA LEU A 13 7.22 -2.75 20.54
C LEU A 13 8.64 -2.58 21.11
N LYS A 14 9.06 -1.33 21.34
CA LYS A 14 10.35 -1.02 21.96
C LYS A 14 10.45 -1.65 23.36
N ASN A 15 9.46 -1.40 24.22
CA ASN A 15 9.37 -1.99 25.55
C ASN A 15 9.32 -3.53 25.52
N TYR A 16 8.63 -4.12 24.53
CA TYR A 16 8.62 -5.56 24.33
C TYR A 16 10.02 -6.10 24.02
N LYS A 17 10.77 -5.45 23.12
CA LYS A 17 12.16 -5.83 22.79
C LYS A 17 13.08 -5.71 23.99
N GLU A 18 12.99 -4.61 24.74
CA GLU A 18 13.82 -4.37 25.94
C GLU A 18 13.56 -5.44 27.01
N ARG A 19 12.29 -5.71 27.31
CA ARG A 19 11.86 -6.71 28.29
C ARG A 19 12.37 -8.12 27.95
N PHE A 20 12.46 -8.46 26.67
CA PHE A 20 12.89 -9.78 26.20
C PHE A 20 14.26 -9.75 25.52
N SER A 21 15.11 -8.76 25.82
CA SER A 21 16.41 -8.53 25.18
C SER A 21 17.38 -9.73 25.25
N SER A 22 17.28 -10.57 26.28
CA SER A 22 18.08 -11.80 26.45
C SER A 22 17.48 -13.03 25.77
N GLN A 23 16.30 -12.91 25.14
CA GLN A 23 15.56 -14.03 24.57
C GLN A 23 15.33 -13.82 23.08
N PHE A 24 15.52 -14.88 22.29
CA PHE A 24 15.16 -14.86 20.88
C PHE A 24 13.64 -15.03 20.71
N LYS A 25 12.91 -13.92 20.75
CA LYS A 25 11.45 -13.90 20.55
C LYS A 25 11.11 -13.87 19.06
N ARG A 26 10.15 -14.72 18.69
CA ARG A 26 9.58 -14.78 17.34
C ARG A 26 8.26 -14.03 17.27
N TRP A 27 7.77 -13.78 16.06
CA TRP A 27 6.50 -13.11 15.80
C TRP A 27 5.32 -13.85 16.46
N ASN A 28 5.38 -15.19 16.49
CA ASN A 28 4.37 -16.01 17.17
C ASN A 28 4.32 -15.79 18.69
N ASP A 29 5.43 -15.39 19.32
CA ASP A 29 5.45 -15.03 20.73
C ASP A 29 4.90 -13.62 20.96
N LEU A 30 5.26 -12.67 20.09
CA LEU A 30 4.73 -11.30 20.17
C LEU A 30 3.22 -11.28 19.99
N LYS A 31 2.66 -12.08 19.07
CA LYS A 31 1.20 -12.14 18.83
C LYS A 31 0.35 -12.53 20.06
N LYS A 32 0.98 -13.12 21.09
CA LYS A 32 0.34 -13.42 22.38
C LYS A 32 0.19 -12.16 23.25
N ASN A 33 1.07 -11.17 23.08
CA ASN A 33 0.93 -9.85 23.66
C ASN A 33 0.01 -8.99 22.77
N LYS A 34 -1.28 -8.91 23.15
CA LYS A 34 -2.30 -8.20 22.38
C LYS A 34 -2.09 -6.69 22.34
N GLU A 35 -1.58 -6.12 23.42
CA GLU A 35 -1.30 -4.69 23.54
C GLU A 35 -0.24 -4.27 22.50
N THR A 36 0.94 -4.90 22.54
CA THR A 36 2.01 -4.64 21.56
C THR A 36 1.55 -4.90 20.12
N LEU A 37 0.83 -6.00 19.88
CA LEU A 37 0.32 -6.32 18.54
C LEU A 37 -0.65 -5.26 18.02
N ASN A 38 -1.53 -4.75 18.87
CA ASN A 38 -2.51 -3.73 18.49
C ASN A 38 -1.83 -2.38 18.25
N ALA A 39 -0.85 -2.01 19.07
CA ALA A 39 -0.03 -0.82 18.86
C ALA A 39 0.67 -0.86 17.50
N ILE A 40 1.39 -1.94 17.18
CA ILE A 40 2.02 -2.15 15.87
C ILE A 40 1.03 -1.97 14.72
N ARG A 41 -0.13 -2.63 14.81
CA ARG A 41 -1.15 -2.56 13.74
C ARG A 41 -1.75 -1.17 13.58
N LYS A 42 -1.97 -0.46 14.69
CA LYS A 42 -2.50 0.91 14.70
C LYS A 42 -1.49 1.87 14.09
N THR A 43 -0.23 1.81 14.51
CA THR A 43 0.85 2.65 13.97
C THR A 43 1.06 2.38 12.49
N LEU A 44 1.10 1.12 12.05
CA LEU A 44 1.21 0.78 10.62
C LEU A 44 0.05 1.33 9.79
N ALA A 45 -1.19 1.27 10.30
CA ALA A 45 -2.32 1.84 9.60
C ALA A 45 -2.22 3.37 9.51
N SER A 46 -1.73 4.03 10.55
CA SER A 46 -1.50 5.47 10.57
C SER A 46 -0.41 5.88 9.57
N ASP A 47 0.76 5.24 9.62
CA ASP A 47 1.91 5.47 8.72
C ASP A 47 1.55 5.28 7.24
N GLN A 48 0.60 4.38 6.97
CA GLN A 48 0.13 4.07 5.63
C GLN A 48 -1.17 4.78 5.27
N LYS A 49 -1.64 5.71 6.13
CA LYS A 49 -2.86 6.50 5.93
C LYS A 49 -4.06 5.63 5.57
N GLY A 50 -4.23 4.53 6.31
CA GLY A 50 -5.35 3.61 6.16
C GLY A 50 -5.27 2.68 4.95
N LEU A 51 -4.15 2.60 4.23
CA LEU A 51 -4.03 1.76 3.03
C LEU A 51 -3.15 0.52 3.24
N CYS A 52 -3.49 -0.57 2.54
CA CYS A 52 -2.59 -1.70 2.34
C CYS A 52 -1.34 -1.24 1.58
N ALA A 53 -0.15 -1.57 2.08
CA ALA A 53 1.12 -1.17 1.49
C ALA A 53 1.35 -1.65 0.05
N TYR A 54 0.59 -2.67 -0.40
CA TYR A 54 0.73 -3.28 -1.72
C TYR A 54 -0.42 -2.90 -2.67
N CYS A 55 -1.66 -3.32 -2.38
CA CYS A 55 -2.78 -3.08 -3.30
C CYS A 55 -3.51 -1.74 -3.11
N GLU A 56 -3.22 -1.00 -2.04
CA GLU A 56 -3.91 0.25 -1.68
C GLU A 56 -5.41 0.10 -1.45
N MET A 57 -5.88 -1.09 -1.11
CA MET A 57 -7.19 -1.23 -0.47
C MET A 57 -7.16 -0.67 0.94
N SER A 58 -8.30 -0.12 1.39
CA SER A 58 -8.48 0.32 2.77
C SER A 58 -8.21 -0.80 3.76
N ILE A 59 -7.48 -0.48 4.82
CA ILE A 59 -7.25 -1.34 5.97
C ILE A 59 -7.88 -0.74 7.22
N HIS A 60 -8.75 -1.53 7.83
CA HIS A 60 -9.47 -1.24 9.06
C HIS A 60 -9.07 -2.26 10.13
N GLU A 61 -9.58 -2.10 11.34
CA GLU A 61 -9.20 -2.92 12.49
C GLU A 61 -9.37 -4.43 12.24
N ASN A 62 -10.44 -4.83 11.56
CA ASN A 62 -10.82 -6.22 11.34
C ASN A 62 -10.15 -6.86 10.13
N ASN A 63 -9.78 -6.07 9.12
CA ASN A 63 -9.31 -6.57 7.82
C ASN A 63 -7.78 -6.42 7.61
N ARG A 64 -7.01 -6.04 8.63
CA ARG A 64 -5.55 -5.81 8.55
C ARG A 64 -4.66 -6.91 9.14
N SER A 65 -3.47 -7.07 8.56
CA SER A 65 -2.40 -7.93 9.05
C SER A 65 -1.05 -7.20 8.98
N VAL A 66 -0.04 -7.77 9.64
CA VAL A 66 1.36 -7.34 9.51
C VAL A 66 2.04 -8.28 8.52
N GLU A 67 2.66 -7.71 7.50
CA GLU A 67 3.59 -8.37 6.59
C GLU A 67 5.02 -8.04 7.01
N HIS A 68 5.90 -9.02 6.91
CA HIS A 68 7.33 -8.82 7.03
C HIS A 68 7.96 -8.85 5.64
N PHE A 69 8.60 -7.75 5.23
CA PHE A 69 9.16 -7.63 3.87
C PHE A 69 10.22 -8.72 3.64
N ILE A 70 11.18 -8.82 4.55
CA ILE A 70 12.05 -9.98 4.73
C ILE A 70 11.29 -11.02 5.59
N PRO A 71 11.07 -12.25 5.09
CA PRO A 71 10.29 -13.25 5.81
C PRO A 71 10.84 -13.58 7.21
N CYS A 72 9.96 -13.76 8.20
CA CYS A 72 10.34 -14.15 9.57
C CYS A 72 11.17 -15.44 9.67
N ARG A 73 11.15 -16.30 8.66
CA ARG A 73 11.98 -17.52 8.64
C ARG A 73 13.47 -17.21 8.48
N GLU A 74 13.81 -16.04 7.94
CA GLU A 74 15.18 -15.56 7.77
C GLU A 74 15.75 -14.93 9.06
N SER A 75 14.94 -14.81 10.13
CA SER A 75 15.40 -14.24 11.39
C SER A 75 16.47 -15.09 12.07
N THR A 76 17.52 -14.42 12.54
CA THR A 76 18.60 -14.96 13.35
C THR A 76 18.64 -14.25 14.70
N LYS A 77 19.52 -14.68 15.62
CA LYS A 77 19.68 -13.99 16.90
C LYS A 77 20.28 -12.60 16.72
N GLU A 78 21.16 -12.46 15.73
CA GLU A 78 21.88 -11.25 15.39
C GLU A 78 21.01 -10.29 14.57
N ASN A 79 20.09 -10.82 13.77
CA ASN A 79 19.17 -10.05 12.94
C ASN A 79 17.74 -10.57 13.06
N ASN A 80 16.97 -9.99 13.97
CA ASN A 80 15.62 -10.44 14.27
C ASN A 80 14.56 -9.74 13.40
N HIS A 81 14.40 -10.24 12.17
CA HIS A 81 13.39 -9.74 11.22
C HIS A 81 11.95 -9.85 11.73
N ASP A 82 11.65 -10.77 12.68
CA ASP A 82 10.31 -10.90 13.27
C ASP A 82 9.90 -9.64 14.05
N LEU A 83 10.88 -8.93 14.64
CA LEU A 83 10.65 -7.78 15.53
C LEU A 83 11.17 -6.46 14.95
N ASP A 84 11.79 -6.48 13.77
CA ASP A 84 12.29 -5.27 13.12
C ASP A 84 11.13 -4.40 12.62
N TRP A 85 11.03 -3.17 13.15
CA TRP A 85 10.00 -2.21 12.77
C TRP A 85 10.11 -1.77 11.31
N GLN A 86 11.35 -1.63 10.82
CA GLN A 86 11.65 -1.27 9.43
C GLN A 86 11.44 -2.44 8.46
N ASN A 87 11.09 -3.61 8.98
CA ASN A 87 10.71 -4.76 8.18
C ASN A 87 9.18 -4.99 8.14
N MET A 88 8.40 -4.26 8.94
CA MET A 88 6.95 -4.47 9.09
C MET A 88 6.12 -3.52 8.22
N LEU A 89 5.10 -4.06 7.55
CA LEU A 89 4.14 -3.34 6.73
C LEU A 89 2.70 -3.74 7.09
N GLY A 90 1.77 -2.79 7.04
CA GLY A 90 0.34 -3.05 7.13
C GLY A 90 -0.21 -3.55 5.80
N ILE A 91 -0.87 -4.70 5.79
CA ILE A 91 -1.48 -5.25 4.57
C ILE A 91 -2.93 -5.66 4.83
N CYS A 92 -3.72 -5.70 3.76
CA CYS A 92 -5.06 -6.29 3.81
C CYS A 92 -4.99 -7.80 4.04
N ARG A 93 -5.95 -8.36 4.78
CA ARG A 93 -6.18 -9.81 4.85
C ARG A 93 -6.86 -10.29 3.58
N PRO A 94 -6.58 -11.52 3.10
CA PRO A 94 -7.38 -12.14 2.07
C PRO A 94 -8.87 -12.13 2.46
N PRO A 95 -9.78 -11.92 1.50
CA PRO A 95 -9.52 -11.75 0.07
C PRO A 95 -9.12 -10.33 -0.35
N GLY A 96 -8.83 -9.43 0.60
CA GLY A 96 -8.52 -8.02 0.38
C GLY A 96 -9.76 -7.18 0.65
N GLY A 97 -9.93 -6.72 1.90
CA GLY A 97 -10.87 -5.65 2.28
C GLY A 97 -12.34 -5.81 1.87
N VAL A 98 -12.86 -7.03 1.74
CA VAL A 98 -14.24 -7.29 1.25
C VAL A 98 -15.33 -6.89 2.26
N GLU A 99 -14.99 -6.41 3.46
CA GLU A 99 -16.00 -5.88 4.38
C GLU A 99 -16.60 -4.54 3.91
N ASP A 100 -15.99 -3.85 2.94
CA ASP A 100 -16.52 -2.57 2.43
C ASP A 100 -17.52 -2.74 1.26
N ASP A 101 -17.47 -3.87 0.54
CA ASP A 101 -18.31 -4.14 -0.64
C ASP A 101 -19.09 -5.45 -0.42
N HIS A 102 -20.41 -5.35 -0.26
CA HIS A 102 -21.35 -6.40 0.12
C HIS A 102 -20.98 -7.86 -0.25
N GLU A 103 -21.18 -8.69 0.77
CA GLU A 103 -21.13 -10.15 0.87
C GLU A 103 -21.97 -10.89 -0.20
N GLN A 104 -21.51 -10.97 -1.45
CA GLN A 104 -22.11 -11.85 -2.47
C GLN A 104 -21.02 -12.51 -3.33
N ASN A 105 -20.25 -13.41 -2.72
CA ASN A 105 -19.65 -14.63 -3.31
C ASN A 105 -18.33 -15.01 -2.61
N SER A 106 -18.42 -15.42 -1.34
CA SER A 106 -17.29 -15.91 -0.53
C SER A 106 -16.54 -17.12 -1.15
N LYS A 107 -17.14 -17.84 -2.10
CA LYS A 107 -16.51 -18.98 -2.79
C LYS A 107 -15.61 -18.60 -3.97
N LEU A 108 -15.85 -17.49 -4.67
CA LEU A 108 -15.01 -17.03 -5.78
C LEU A 108 -13.74 -16.30 -5.29
N LEU A 109 -13.79 -15.74 -4.09
CA LEU A 109 -12.73 -14.93 -3.48
C LEU A 109 -11.53 -15.75 -2.97
N LYS A 110 -11.66 -17.07 -2.84
CA LYS A 110 -10.59 -17.98 -2.37
C LYS A 110 -9.45 -18.16 -3.39
N TYR A 111 -9.66 -17.78 -4.66
CA TYR A 111 -8.73 -18.04 -5.77
C TYR A 111 -7.97 -16.81 -6.28
N SER A 112 -8.13 -15.63 -5.68
CA SER A 112 -7.44 -14.40 -6.11
C SER A 112 -6.50 -13.87 -5.03
N ARG A 113 -5.53 -14.70 -4.63
CA ARG A 113 -4.50 -14.31 -3.64
C ARG A 113 -3.65 -13.18 -4.22
N CYS A 114 -3.50 -12.09 -3.48
CA CYS A 114 -2.64 -10.96 -3.82
C CYS A 114 -1.88 -10.49 -2.57
N CYS A 115 -1.01 -9.48 -2.73
CA CYS A 115 -0.30 -8.83 -1.63
C CYS A 115 0.57 -9.84 -0.84
N GLY A 116 0.67 -9.69 0.49
CA GLY A 116 1.50 -10.59 1.31
C GLY A 116 1.10 -12.06 1.22
N HIS A 117 -0.17 -12.36 0.94
CA HIS A 117 -0.61 -13.74 0.78
C HIS A 117 -0.13 -14.38 -0.54
N LYS A 118 0.10 -13.58 -1.59
CA LYS A 118 0.74 -14.06 -2.81
C LYS A 118 2.26 -14.10 -2.66
N LYS A 119 2.84 -13.09 -2.00
CA LYS A 119 4.28 -13.03 -1.72
C LYS A 119 4.76 -14.32 -1.02
N ASP A 120 3.95 -14.88 -0.12
CA ASP A 120 4.09 -16.25 0.45
C ASP A 120 5.52 -16.58 0.93
N GLY A 121 6.15 -15.64 1.63
CA GLY A 121 7.51 -15.82 2.15
C GLY A 121 8.63 -15.77 1.10
N PHE A 122 8.36 -15.24 -0.11
CA PHE A 122 9.40 -14.86 -1.06
C PHE A 122 10.43 -13.98 -0.36
N ILE A 123 11.70 -14.36 -0.49
CA ILE A 123 12.85 -13.64 0.06
C ILE A 123 13.24 -12.58 -0.96
N PRO A 124 13.14 -11.28 -0.63
CA PRO A 124 13.49 -10.22 -1.56
C PRO A 124 14.94 -10.34 -2.05
N ASP A 125 15.11 -10.33 -3.37
CA ASP A 125 16.41 -10.47 -4.06
C ASP A 125 16.90 -9.14 -4.66
N GLY A 126 16.32 -8.03 -4.21
CA GLY A 126 16.57 -6.68 -4.74
C GLY A 126 15.64 -6.26 -5.89
N ARG A 127 14.94 -7.20 -6.54
CA ARG A 127 13.98 -6.87 -7.62
C ARG A 127 12.59 -6.52 -7.08
N LEU A 128 12.17 -7.20 -6.02
CA LEU A 128 10.91 -6.89 -5.35
C LEU A 128 11.05 -5.52 -4.65
N LEU A 129 10.22 -4.55 -5.04
CA LEU A 129 10.28 -3.21 -4.49
C LEU A 129 9.70 -3.17 -3.08
N ASN A 130 10.48 -2.64 -2.13
CA ASN A 130 10.03 -2.38 -0.77
C ASN A 130 9.24 -1.05 -0.73
N PRO A 131 7.97 -1.03 -0.27
CA PRO A 131 7.21 0.22 -0.09
C PRO A 131 7.93 1.31 0.70
N LEU A 132 8.80 0.97 1.64
CA LEU A 132 9.59 1.94 2.40
C LEU A 132 10.62 2.69 1.55
N ASN A 133 11.09 2.06 0.48
CA ASN A 133 12.18 2.55 -0.37
C ASN A 133 11.69 3.10 -1.71
N LEU A 134 10.37 3.15 -1.93
CA LEU A 134 9.81 3.72 -3.15
C LEU A 134 10.10 5.22 -3.23
N PRO A 135 10.26 5.79 -4.44
CA PRO A 135 10.29 7.23 -4.62
C PRO A 135 8.89 7.82 -4.41
N ILE A 136 8.83 9.15 -4.23
CA ILE A 136 7.57 9.88 -4.25
C ILE A 136 6.94 9.86 -5.65
N LEU A 137 7.76 9.74 -6.70
CA LEU A 137 7.32 9.64 -8.09
C LEU A 137 6.45 8.38 -8.30
N ARG A 138 5.36 8.54 -9.07
CA ARG A 138 4.42 7.46 -9.36
C ARG A 138 5.00 6.48 -10.39
N LEU A 139 5.53 5.34 -9.92
CA LEU A 139 6.09 4.29 -10.78
C LEU A 139 5.06 3.45 -11.55
N PHE A 140 3.77 3.59 -11.24
CA PHE A 140 2.71 2.72 -11.73
C PHE A 140 1.68 3.51 -12.52
N LYS A 141 1.39 3.09 -13.75
CA LYS A 141 0.28 3.61 -14.57
C LYS A 141 -0.83 2.57 -14.68
N PHE A 142 -2.01 3.01 -15.09
CA PHE A 142 -3.18 2.16 -15.19
C PHE A 142 -3.77 2.18 -16.59
N SER A 143 -4.82 1.39 -16.79
CA SER A 143 -5.50 1.18 -18.05
C SER A 143 -6.98 1.45 -17.85
N SER A 144 -7.52 2.53 -18.42
CA SER A 144 -8.95 2.83 -18.37
C SER A 144 -9.82 1.79 -19.09
N LYS A 145 -9.21 0.84 -19.83
CA LYS A 145 -9.96 -0.24 -20.49
C LYS A 145 -10.31 -1.39 -19.56
N ASP A 146 -9.47 -1.66 -18.56
CA ASP A 146 -9.54 -2.91 -17.79
C ASP A 146 -8.95 -2.83 -16.37
N GLY A 147 -8.54 -1.65 -15.90
CA GLY A 147 -7.99 -1.43 -14.56
C GLY A 147 -6.63 -2.10 -14.30
N GLU A 148 -5.93 -2.56 -15.35
CA GLU A 148 -4.61 -3.18 -15.22
C GLU A 148 -3.57 -2.17 -14.73
N ILE A 149 -2.78 -2.55 -13.71
CA ILE A 149 -1.60 -1.80 -13.27
C ILE A 149 -0.36 -2.24 -14.06
N ARG A 150 0.43 -1.29 -14.55
CA ARG A 150 1.66 -1.52 -15.32
C ARG A 150 2.77 -0.56 -14.90
N PRO A 151 4.04 -0.86 -15.19
CA PRO A 151 5.12 0.10 -14.98
C PRO A 151 4.92 1.38 -15.81
N ASP A 152 5.13 2.52 -15.19
CA ASP A 152 5.23 3.81 -15.87
C ASP A 152 6.68 4.03 -16.32
N LYS A 153 6.93 3.79 -17.61
CA LYS A 153 8.28 3.81 -18.21
C LYS A 153 9.03 5.10 -17.91
N LYS A 154 8.37 6.26 -18.06
CA LYS A 154 9.02 7.55 -17.84
C LYS A 154 9.39 7.75 -16.37
N ALA A 155 8.48 7.41 -15.46
CA ALA A 155 8.75 7.49 -14.04
C ALA A 155 9.85 6.51 -13.58
N CYS A 156 9.91 5.31 -14.17
CA CYS A 156 10.98 4.35 -13.91
C CYS A 156 12.34 4.91 -14.33
N GLU A 157 12.44 5.45 -15.54
CA GLU A 157 13.66 6.11 -16.04
C GLU A 157 14.10 7.27 -15.13
N ASP A 158 13.17 8.17 -14.78
CA ASP A 158 13.46 9.36 -13.98
C ASP A 158 13.85 9.03 -12.52
N SER A 159 13.39 7.90 -11.98
CA SER A 159 13.74 7.43 -10.64
C SER A 159 14.97 6.49 -10.61
N GLY A 160 15.48 6.09 -11.77
CA GLY A 160 16.54 5.08 -11.87
C GLY A 160 16.11 3.67 -11.43
N ILE A 161 14.80 3.42 -11.33
CA ILE A 161 14.26 2.10 -10.96
C ILE A 161 14.01 1.31 -12.25
N PRO A 162 14.60 0.11 -12.40
CA PRO A 162 14.39 -0.69 -13.60
C PRO A 162 12.91 -1.08 -13.78
N ILE A 163 12.41 -0.98 -15.01
CA ILE A 163 11.02 -1.30 -15.38
C ILE A 163 10.70 -2.75 -15.03
N GLU A 164 11.66 -3.65 -15.23
CA GLU A 164 11.57 -5.06 -14.89
C GLU A 164 11.37 -5.31 -13.40
N ASN A 165 11.89 -4.45 -12.51
CA ASN A 165 11.67 -4.57 -11.07
C ASN A 165 10.25 -4.15 -10.68
N VAL A 166 9.72 -3.10 -11.33
CA VAL A 166 8.32 -2.69 -11.15
C VAL A 166 7.38 -3.80 -11.66
N GLN A 167 7.65 -4.36 -12.84
CA GLN A 167 6.86 -5.47 -13.40
C GLN A 167 6.96 -6.71 -12.51
N PHE A 168 8.17 -7.09 -12.11
CA PHE A 168 8.41 -8.21 -11.20
C PHE A 168 7.65 -8.06 -9.88
N THR A 169 7.56 -6.83 -9.35
CA THR A 169 6.79 -6.52 -8.15
C THR A 169 5.28 -6.71 -8.37
N ILE A 170 4.75 -6.23 -9.49
CA ILE A 170 3.34 -6.41 -9.87
C ILE A 170 2.99 -7.91 -9.93
N ASP A 171 3.85 -8.70 -10.57
CA ASP A 171 3.63 -10.14 -10.78
C ASP A 171 3.79 -10.94 -9.48
N THR A 172 4.86 -10.67 -8.71
CA THR A 172 5.15 -11.35 -7.44
C THR A 172 4.05 -11.12 -6.41
N LEU A 173 3.46 -9.92 -6.39
CA LEU A 173 2.38 -9.57 -5.47
C LEU A 173 0.97 -9.85 -6.07
N GLU A 174 0.90 -10.29 -7.33
CA GLU A 174 -0.33 -10.51 -8.10
C GLU A 174 -1.28 -9.30 -8.00
N LEU A 175 -0.76 -8.11 -8.31
CA LEU A 175 -1.53 -6.86 -8.23
C LEU A 175 -2.56 -6.71 -9.37
N ASN A 176 -2.55 -7.63 -10.33
CA ASN A 176 -3.48 -7.69 -11.47
C ASN A 176 -4.53 -8.82 -11.37
N VAL A 177 -4.79 -9.37 -10.17
CA VAL A 177 -5.97 -10.23 -9.99
C VAL A 177 -7.24 -9.52 -10.47
N GLN A 178 -8.16 -10.27 -11.08
CA GLN A 178 -9.37 -9.71 -11.72
C GLN A 178 -10.16 -8.80 -10.78
N ARG A 179 -10.26 -9.15 -9.50
CA ARG A 179 -10.93 -8.33 -8.49
C ARG A 179 -10.31 -6.93 -8.36
N LEU A 180 -8.98 -6.84 -8.26
CA LEU A 180 -8.30 -5.54 -8.14
C LEU A 180 -8.41 -4.74 -9.44
N LYS A 181 -8.34 -5.42 -10.60
CA LYS A 181 -8.60 -4.80 -11.91
C LYS A 181 -9.99 -4.16 -11.98
N ASN A 182 -11.03 -4.93 -11.62
CA ASN A 182 -12.42 -4.44 -11.62
C ASN A 182 -12.61 -3.26 -10.66
N LEU A 183 -12.05 -3.33 -9.46
CA LEU A 183 -12.17 -2.24 -8.47
C LEU A 183 -11.43 -0.97 -8.92
N ARG A 184 -10.25 -1.10 -9.55
CA ARG A 184 -9.56 0.06 -10.14
C ARG A 184 -10.34 0.64 -11.31
N LEU A 185 -10.90 -0.21 -12.17
CA LEU A 185 -11.70 0.24 -13.30
C LEU A 185 -12.91 1.05 -12.81
N ALA A 186 -13.62 0.57 -11.79
CA ALA A 186 -14.75 1.31 -11.21
C ALA A 186 -14.34 2.71 -10.70
N VAL A 187 -13.17 2.81 -10.04
CA VAL A 187 -12.63 4.12 -9.60
C VAL A 187 -12.24 5.01 -10.77
N ILE A 188 -11.62 4.45 -11.81
CA ILE A 188 -11.26 5.20 -13.02
C ILE A 188 -12.52 5.73 -13.71
N ASP A 189 -13.52 4.87 -13.93
CA ASP A 189 -14.79 5.22 -14.57
C ASP A 189 -15.57 6.27 -13.79
N GLU A 190 -15.43 6.31 -12.46
CA GLU A 190 -16.05 7.33 -11.60
C GLU A 190 -15.38 8.68 -11.81
N ILE A 191 -14.05 8.74 -11.72
CA ILE A 191 -13.30 9.99 -11.92
C ILE A 191 -13.41 10.51 -13.35
N GLU A 192 -13.37 9.63 -14.36
CA GLU A 192 -13.52 10.05 -15.77
C GLU A 192 -14.89 10.71 -16.03
N LYS A 193 -15.95 10.33 -15.29
CA LYS A 193 -17.25 11.03 -15.35
C LYS A 193 -17.22 12.37 -14.65
N GLU A 194 -16.51 12.50 -13.53
CA GLU A 194 -16.33 13.79 -12.86
C GLU A 194 -15.51 14.77 -13.72
N LEU A 195 -14.63 14.24 -14.57
CA LEU A 195 -13.82 15.03 -15.53
C LEU A 195 -14.56 15.38 -16.83
N ASP A 196 -15.79 14.89 -17.04
CA ASP A 196 -16.61 15.13 -18.24
C ASP A 196 -17.39 16.46 -18.16
N ASP A 197 -16.71 17.53 -17.70
CA ASP A 197 -17.26 18.88 -17.68
C ASP A 197 -16.43 19.80 -18.60
N GLU A 198 -16.91 19.96 -19.84
CA GLU A 198 -16.28 20.80 -20.87
C GLU A 198 -16.31 22.31 -20.55
N THR A 199 -16.99 22.72 -19.48
CA THR A 199 -17.11 24.15 -19.10
C THR A 199 -15.92 24.65 -18.27
N ILE A 200 -15.11 23.74 -17.73
CA ILE A 200 -13.95 24.05 -16.87
C ILE A 200 -12.67 23.59 -17.60
N ASP A 201 -11.58 24.34 -17.46
CA ASP A 201 -10.28 23.85 -17.96
C ASP A 201 -9.93 22.52 -17.29
N ILE A 202 -9.52 21.53 -18.08
CA ILE A 202 -9.26 20.18 -17.57
C ILE A 202 -8.25 20.17 -16.42
N ASN A 203 -7.24 21.05 -16.46
CA ASN A 203 -6.25 21.11 -15.38
C ASN A 203 -6.87 21.62 -14.08
N ASP A 204 -7.71 22.65 -14.16
CA ASP A 204 -8.39 23.22 -13.00
C ASP A 204 -9.41 22.22 -12.42
N LEU A 205 -10.10 21.48 -13.28
CA LEU A 205 -11.04 20.43 -12.89
C LEU A 205 -10.33 19.25 -12.20
N GLU A 206 -9.23 18.76 -12.79
CA GLU A 206 -8.38 17.72 -12.18
C GLU A 206 -7.90 18.12 -10.77
N GLU A 207 -7.44 19.37 -10.60
CA GLU A 207 -6.93 19.85 -9.32
C GLU A 207 -8.05 20.02 -8.29
N LYS A 208 -9.22 20.51 -8.71
CA LYS A 208 -10.39 20.60 -7.85
C LYS A 208 -10.82 19.23 -7.34
N ILE A 209 -10.96 18.24 -8.23
CA ILE A 209 -11.35 16.87 -7.84
C ILE A 209 -10.26 16.26 -6.95
N ALA A 210 -8.98 16.47 -7.28
CA ALA A 210 -7.87 16.03 -6.42
C ALA A 210 -7.96 16.61 -5.00
N ALA A 211 -8.34 17.88 -4.86
CA ALA A 211 -8.53 18.51 -3.56
C ALA A 211 -9.68 17.87 -2.76
N GLU A 212 -10.76 17.45 -3.43
CA GLU A 212 -11.89 16.77 -2.79
C GLU A 212 -11.50 15.36 -2.30
N TYR A 213 -10.78 14.58 -3.11
CA TYR A 213 -10.38 13.21 -2.76
C TYR A 213 -9.20 13.12 -1.80
N PHE A 214 -8.21 14.02 -1.93
CA PHE A 214 -6.99 13.99 -1.12
C PHE A 214 -7.05 14.93 0.10
N GLY A 215 -7.94 15.92 0.10
CA GLY A 215 -8.05 16.89 1.18
C GLY A 215 -6.71 17.58 1.46
N ASN A 216 -6.38 17.80 2.73
CA ASN A 216 -5.12 18.40 3.17
C ASN A 216 -4.01 17.37 3.50
N GLY A 217 -4.26 16.08 3.28
CA GLY A 217 -3.34 14.99 3.62
C GLY A 217 -3.20 14.67 5.11
N THR A 218 -4.02 15.23 6.00
CA THR A 218 -3.99 14.85 7.42
C THR A 218 -4.70 13.54 7.68
N ASP A 219 -5.79 13.28 6.95
CA ASP A 219 -6.62 12.09 7.11
C ASP A 219 -6.08 10.86 6.37
N ASN A 220 -6.84 9.77 6.39
CA ASN A 220 -6.53 8.59 5.60
C ASN A 220 -6.65 8.89 4.09
N TRP A 221 -5.81 8.23 3.30
CA TRP A 221 -5.91 8.31 1.85
C TRP A 221 -7.09 7.47 1.34
N PRO A 222 -7.75 7.92 0.26
CA PRO A 222 -8.76 7.11 -0.40
C PRO A 222 -8.15 5.82 -0.95
N ARG A 223 -8.96 4.75 -0.99
CA ARG A 223 -8.54 3.47 -1.59
C ARG A 223 -8.09 3.70 -3.03
N PHE A 224 -7.06 2.99 -3.45
CA PHE A 224 -6.42 3.16 -4.75
C PHE A 224 -5.87 4.58 -4.98
N PHE A 225 -5.31 5.20 -3.94
CA PHE A 225 -4.63 6.50 -4.01
C PHE A 225 -3.77 6.69 -5.26
N THR A 226 -2.94 5.70 -5.64
CA THR A 226 -2.08 5.80 -6.81
C THR A 226 -2.85 5.75 -8.13
N THR A 227 -3.99 5.04 -8.17
CA THR A 227 -4.90 5.06 -9.33
C THR A 227 -5.55 6.43 -9.48
N LEU A 228 -6.08 6.99 -8.39
CA LEU A 228 -6.67 8.34 -8.36
C LEU A 228 -5.64 9.38 -8.83
N ARG A 229 -4.44 9.33 -8.27
CA ARG A 229 -3.31 10.20 -8.67
C ARG A 229 -2.95 10.06 -10.16
N TRP A 230 -3.13 8.88 -10.76
CA TRP A 230 -2.86 8.68 -12.18
C TRP A 230 -3.95 9.25 -13.08
N VAL A 231 -5.23 8.99 -12.77
CA VAL A 231 -6.36 9.45 -13.60
C VAL A 231 -6.56 10.96 -13.51
N LEU A 232 -6.29 11.56 -12.34
CA LEU A 232 -6.34 13.02 -12.11
C LEU A 232 -5.08 13.76 -12.60
N GLY A 233 -4.21 13.09 -13.34
CA GLY A 233 -3.17 13.73 -14.14
C GLY A 233 -2.31 14.77 -13.41
N ALA A 234 -2.18 15.94 -14.04
CA ALA A 234 -1.32 17.00 -13.54
C ALA A 234 -1.96 17.75 -12.37
N GLY A 235 -3.30 17.83 -12.32
CA GLY A 235 -4.02 18.45 -11.20
C GLY A 235 -3.76 17.73 -9.88
N ALA A 236 -3.72 16.39 -9.87
CA ALA A 236 -3.32 15.64 -8.69
C ALA A 236 -1.90 15.95 -8.22
N GLU A 237 -0.93 16.06 -9.13
CA GLU A 237 0.45 16.39 -8.77
C GLU A 237 0.56 17.79 -8.17
N ARG A 238 -0.13 18.79 -8.74
CA ARG A 238 -0.14 20.16 -8.21
C ARG A 238 -0.76 20.20 -6.81
N HIS A 239 -1.91 19.57 -6.62
CA HIS A 239 -2.55 19.50 -5.30
C HIS A 239 -1.66 18.81 -4.26
N LEU A 240 -1.07 17.66 -4.61
CA LEU A 240 -0.17 16.92 -3.71
C LEU A 240 1.09 17.72 -3.34
N ILE A 241 1.63 18.52 -4.27
CA ILE A 241 2.72 19.47 -4.00
C ILE A 241 2.23 20.56 -3.03
N ASN A 242 1.05 21.15 -3.27
CA ASN A 242 0.50 22.22 -2.44
C ASN A 242 0.29 21.79 -0.98
N ILE A 243 -0.11 20.53 -0.74
CA ILE A 243 -0.25 19.98 0.61
C ILE A 243 1.05 19.40 1.17
N SER A 244 2.18 19.52 0.46
CA SER A 244 3.51 19.03 0.88
C SER A 244 3.59 17.51 1.04
N TYR A 245 2.91 16.74 0.18
CA TYR A 245 2.90 15.26 0.22
C TYR A 245 4.30 14.61 0.24
N SER A 246 5.31 15.25 -0.36
CA SER A 246 6.69 14.76 -0.32
C SER A 246 7.37 14.84 1.05
N GLU A 247 6.82 15.65 1.96
CA GLU A 247 7.33 15.91 3.31
C GLU A 247 6.48 15.25 4.41
N GLN A 248 5.29 14.76 4.08
CA GLN A 248 4.34 14.09 4.98
C GLN A 248 4.67 12.62 5.20
#